data_AF-A0A2T5DGG8-F1
#
_entry.id   AF-A0A2T5DGG8-F1
#
_cell.length_a   1.000
_cell.length_b   1.000
_cell.length_c   1.000
_cell.angle_alpha   90.00
_cell.angle_beta   90.00
_cell.angle_gamma   90.00
#
_symmetry.space_group_name_H-M   'P 1'
#
loop_
_entity.id
_entity.type
_entity.pdbx_description
1 polymer ?
#
loop_
_entity_poly.entity_id
_entity_poly.type
_entity_poly.pdbx_seq_one_letter_code
_entity_poly.pdbx_strand_id
1 'polypeptide(L)'
;MPKIASQESTATAAVSGIKNVSVSSSKTSSLSKSTISSMKTGVEVSNKLLDDISNLVTCVNEQANKFPQLAQAIAVRDSQTRFK
;
A
#
# COMPACT_ATOMS: atom_id res chain seq x y z
N MET A 1 -27.86 14.55 4.71
CA MET A 1 -26.52 13.93 4.65
C MET A 1 -26.26 13.25 5.98
N PRO A 2 -25.86 11.97 6.02
CA PRO A 2 -25.55 11.26 7.26
C PRO A 2 -24.44 12.00 8.04
N LYS A 3 -24.57 12.12 9.37
CA LYS A 3 -23.46 12.60 10.22
C LYS A 3 -22.39 11.53 10.23
N ILE A 4 -21.24 11.81 9.60
CA ILE A 4 -20.06 10.95 9.65
C ILE A 4 -19.29 11.34 10.91
N ALA A 5 -19.28 10.44 11.90
CA ALA A 5 -18.49 10.59 13.12
C ALA A 5 -17.17 9.82 13.00
N SER A 6 -16.12 10.27 13.68
CA SER A 6 -14.82 9.63 13.60
C SER A 6 -14.76 8.27 14.32
N GLN A 7 -14.01 7.34 13.73
CA GLN A 7 -13.60 6.06 14.35
C GLN A 7 -12.11 5.79 14.03
N GLU A 8 -11.23 6.62 14.60
CA GLU A 8 -9.77 6.54 14.38
C GLU A 8 -9.19 5.15 14.70
N SER A 9 -9.64 4.52 15.77
CA SER A 9 -9.17 3.19 16.18
C SER A 9 -9.50 2.12 15.14
N THR A 10 -10.73 2.12 14.62
CA THR A 10 -11.18 1.20 13.57
C THR A 10 -10.44 1.45 12.25
N ALA A 11 -10.22 2.72 11.87
CA ALA A 11 -9.46 3.06 10.67
C ALA A 11 -7.99 2.63 10.78
N THR A 12 -7.36 2.85 11.94
CA THR A 12 -5.98 2.45 12.20
C THR A 12 -5.83 0.93 12.22
N ALA A 13 -6.76 0.22 12.86
CA ALA A 13 -6.79 -1.24 12.88
C ALA A 13 -6.94 -1.83 11.46
N ALA A 14 -7.83 -1.28 10.63
CA ALA A 14 -8.02 -1.73 9.26
C ALA A 14 -6.74 -1.57 8.40
N VAL A 15 -6.00 -0.46 8.58
CA VAL A 15 -4.75 -0.22 7.84
C VAL A 15 -3.58 -1.07 8.35
N SER A 16 -3.60 -1.49 9.61
CA SER A 16 -2.52 -2.31 10.19
C SER A 16 -2.33 -3.65 9.46
N GLY A 17 -3.42 -4.27 8.98
CA GLY A 17 -3.36 -5.51 8.20
C GLY A 17 -2.70 -5.32 6.82
N ILE A 18 -2.78 -4.12 6.26
CA ILE A 18 -2.22 -3.78 4.95
C ILE A 18 -0.74 -3.38 5.07
N LYS A 19 -0.37 -2.65 6.14
CA LYS A 19 1.03 -2.23 6.39
C LYS A 19 2.01 -3.38 6.57
N ASN A 20 1.53 -4.56 6.93
CA ASN A 20 2.36 -5.76 7.05
C ASN A 20 2.72 -6.39 5.68
N VAL A 21 2.11 -5.92 4.59
CA VAL A 21 2.45 -6.35 3.23
C VAL A 21 3.63 -5.51 2.75
N SER A 22 4.82 -6.12 2.75
CA SER A 22 6.04 -5.54 2.20
C SER A 22 6.63 -6.50 1.16
N VAL A 23 7.07 -5.94 0.04
CA VAL A 23 7.79 -6.68 -1.00
C VAL A 23 9.25 -6.33 -0.86
N SER A 24 10.11 -7.33 -0.69
CA SER A 24 11.55 -7.10 -0.65
C SER A 24 12.02 -6.66 -2.04
N SER A 25 12.13 -5.35 -2.27
CA SER A 25 12.49 -4.72 -3.54
C SER A 25 13.92 -5.02 -4.02
N SER A 26 14.70 -5.78 -3.25
CA SER A 26 16.13 -6.02 -3.51
C SER A 26 16.42 -7.31 -4.28
N LYS A 27 15.41 -8.12 -4.63
CA LYS A 27 15.63 -9.38 -5.34
C LYS A 27 15.45 -9.18 -6.83
N THR A 28 16.52 -9.36 -7.59
CA THR A 28 16.49 -9.46 -9.04
C THR A 28 16.86 -10.87 -9.46
N SER A 29 16.17 -11.38 -10.47
CA SER A 29 16.55 -12.60 -11.16
C SER A 29 17.68 -12.28 -12.14
N SER A 30 18.70 -13.14 -12.19
CA SER A 30 19.76 -13.05 -13.19
C SER A 30 20.18 -14.43 -13.66
N LEU A 31 20.65 -14.50 -14.90
CA LEU A 31 21.25 -15.71 -15.48
C LEU A 31 22.70 -15.39 -15.78
N SER A 32 23.61 -16.19 -15.25
CA SER A 32 25.05 -15.93 -15.30
C SER A 32 25.67 -16.16 -16.70
N LYS A 33 25.28 -17.23 -17.41
CA LYS A 33 25.88 -17.60 -18.70
C LYS A 33 24.89 -17.97 -19.83
N SER A 34 23.59 -17.90 -19.58
CA SER A 34 22.63 -18.38 -20.59
C SER A 34 22.59 -17.45 -21.81
N THR A 35 22.79 -18.02 -22.99
CA THR A 35 22.72 -17.34 -24.28
C THR A 35 21.38 -17.53 -24.98
N ILE A 36 20.49 -18.36 -24.43
CA ILE A 36 19.16 -18.63 -24.99
C ILE A 36 18.27 -17.38 -24.84
N SER A 37 17.82 -16.83 -25.97
CA SER A 37 17.03 -15.59 -26.01
C SER A 37 15.78 -15.64 -25.11
N SER A 38 15.01 -16.73 -25.18
CA SER A 38 13.80 -16.90 -24.36
C SER A 38 14.06 -16.88 -22.85
N MET A 39 15.23 -17.36 -22.41
CA MET A 39 15.62 -17.30 -20.99
C MET A 39 15.96 -15.88 -20.55
N LYS A 40 16.60 -15.09 -21.43
CA LYS A 40 16.86 -13.66 -21.16
C LYS A 40 15.56 -12.87 -21.05
N THR A 41 14.63 -13.09 -22.00
CA THR A 41 13.29 -12.50 -21.93
C THR A 41 12.55 -12.91 -20.65
N GLY A 42 12.70 -14.18 -20.22
CA GLY A 42 12.13 -14.65 -18.96
C GLY A 42 12.66 -13.88 -17.74
N VAL A 43 13.96 -13.57 -17.71
CA VAL A 43 14.56 -12.74 -16.65
C VAL A 43 14.02 -11.32 -16.67
N GLU A 44 13.94 -10.70 -17.85
CA GLU A 44 13.41 -9.33 -18.01
C GLU A 44 11.97 -9.23 -17.52
N VAL A 45 11.10 -10.13 -17.97
CA VAL A 45 9.70 -10.18 -17.54
C VAL A 45 9.59 -10.43 -16.04
N SER A 46 10.39 -11.35 -15.50
CA SER A 46 10.38 -11.65 -14.06
C SER A 46 10.78 -10.44 -13.22
N ASN A 47 11.83 -9.70 -13.64
CA ASN A 47 12.28 -8.50 -12.94
C ASN A 47 11.23 -7.38 -13.04
N LYS A 48 10.62 -7.20 -14.21
CA LYS A 48 9.55 -6.22 -14.37
C LYS A 48 8.32 -6.54 -13.51
N LEU A 49 7.96 -7.82 -13.40
CA LEU A 49 6.88 -8.27 -12.52
C LEU A 49 7.17 -7.93 -11.05
N LEU A 50 8.42 -8.11 -10.60
CA LEU A 50 8.83 -7.77 -9.24
C LEU A 50 8.72 -6.25 -8.99
N ASP A 51 9.14 -5.42 -9.95
CA ASP A 51 8.98 -3.97 -9.87
C ASP A 51 7.50 -3.55 -9.83
N ASP A 52 6.66 -4.12 -10.70
CA ASP A 52 5.23 -3.83 -10.77
C ASP A 52 4.52 -4.21 -9.46
N ILE A 53 4.87 -5.36 -8.86
CA ILE A 53 4.35 -5.79 -7.57
C ILE A 53 4.78 -4.84 -6.45
N SER A 54 6.05 -4.40 -6.45
CA SER A 54 6.56 -3.42 -5.49
C SER A 54 5.83 -2.08 -5.58
N ASN A 55 5.57 -1.61 -6.81
CA ASN A 55 4.82 -0.38 -7.07
C ASN A 55 3.36 -0.51 -6.61
N LEU A 56 2.72 -1.65 -6.88
CA LEU A 56 1.35 -1.91 -6.43
C LEU A 56 1.24 -1.85 -4.91
N VAL A 57 2.14 -2.52 -4.19
CA VAL A 57 2.16 -2.51 -2.72
C VAL A 57 2.40 -1.10 -2.17
N THR A 58 3.26 -0.31 -2.81
CA THR A 58 3.48 1.10 -2.45
C THR A 58 2.20 1.91 -2.62
N CYS A 59 1.56 1.85 -3.79
CA CYS A 59 0.29 2.55 -4.05
C CYS A 59 -0.81 2.16 -3.04
N VAL A 60 -0.96 0.86 -2.76
CA VAL A 60 -1.97 0.38 -1.79
C VAL A 60 -1.68 0.94 -0.39
N ASN A 61 -0.42 0.94 0.05
CA ASN A 61 -0.03 1.51 1.33
C ASN A 61 -0.28 3.02 1.40
N GLU A 62 0.03 3.77 0.33
CA GLU A 62 -0.26 5.20 0.26
C GLU A 62 -1.76 5.51 0.41
N GLN A 63 -2.60 4.75 -0.30
CA GLN A 63 -4.05 4.94 -0.20
C GLN A 63 -4.59 4.50 1.17
N ALA A 64 -4.07 3.39 1.71
CA ALA A 64 -4.44 2.93 3.05
C ALA A 64 -4.14 3.99 4.12
N ASN A 65 -2.98 4.66 4.03
CA ASN A 65 -2.59 5.72 4.96
C ASN A 65 -3.50 6.96 4.95
N LYS A 66 -4.34 7.15 3.92
CA LYS A 66 -5.30 8.28 3.88
C LYS A 66 -6.49 8.05 4.81
N PHE A 67 -6.89 6.81 5.09
CA PHE A 67 -8.06 6.54 5.93
C PHE A 67 -7.87 6.98 7.40
N PRO A 68 -6.73 6.70 8.08
CA PRO A 68 -6.48 7.20 9.42
C PRO A 68 -6.37 8.74 9.45
N GLN A 69 -5.73 9.35 8.43
CA GLN A 69 -5.64 10.81 8.32
C GLN A 69 -7.02 11.46 8.19
N LEU A 70 -7.90 10.86 7.37
CA LEU A 70 -9.28 11.32 7.22
C LEU A 70 -10.07 11.14 8.53
N ALA A 71 -9.93 10.00 9.21
CA ALA A 71 -10.56 9.78 10.51
C ALA A 71 -10.10 10.82 11.53
N GLN A 72 -8.81 11.18 11.53
CA GLN A 72 -8.26 12.21 12.42
C GLN A 72 -8.81 13.60 12.10
N ALA A 73 -8.91 13.96 10.82
CA ALA A 73 -9.54 15.21 10.40
C ALA A 73 -11.03 15.29 10.81
N ILE A 74 -11.76 14.15 10.75
CA ILE A 74 -13.14 14.07 11.21
C ILE A 74 -13.22 14.18 12.74
N ALA A 75 -12.29 13.58 13.50
CA ALA A 75 -12.27 13.67 14.96
C ALA A 75 -12.03 15.10 15.44
N VAL A 76 -11.11 15.83 14.80
CA VAL A 76 -10.88 17.25 15.06
C VAL A 76 -12.16 18.04 14.81
N ARG A 77 -12.83 17.83 13.67
CA ARG A 77 -14.12 18.49 13.38
C ARG A 77 -15.20 18.14 14.41
N ASP A 78 -15.32 16.87 14.79
CA ASP A 78 -16.30 16.41 15.78
C ASP A 78 -16.04 17.02 17.17
N SER A 79 -14.78 17.18 17.57
CA SER A 79 -14.42 17.84 18.84
C SER A 79 -14.76 19.33 18.88
N GLN A 80 -14.71 20.00 17.72
CA GLN A 80 -15.05 21.43 17.59
C GLN A 80 -16.55 21.65 17.42
N THR A 81 -17.25 20.65 16.87
CA THR A 81 -18.70 20.68 16.73
C THR A 81 -19.31 20.03 17.95
N ARG A 82 -19.60 20.81 19.01
CA ARG A 82 -20.42 20.33 20.13
C ARG A 82 -21.74 19.79 19.57
N PHE A 83 -21.85 18.47 19.41
CA PHE A 83 -23.13 17.81 19.18
C PHE A 83 -23.96 18.01 20.45
N LYS A 84 -24.73 19.10 20.48
CA LYS A 84 -25.88 19.24 21.37
C LYS A 84 -27.00 18.35 20.87
#